data_AF-A0A4R6DWG6-F1
#
_entry.id   AF-A0A4R6DWG6-F1
#
_cell.length_a   1.000
_cell.length_b   1.000
_cell.length_c   1.000
_cell.angle_alpha   90.00
_cell.angle_beta   90.00
_cell.angle_gamma   90.00
#
_symmetry.space_group_name_H-M   'P 1'
#
loop_
_entity.id
_entity.type
_entity.pdbx_description
1 polymer ?
#
loop_
_entity_poly.entity_id
_entity_poly.type
_entity_poly.pdbx_seq_one_letter_code
_entity_poly.pdbx_strand_id
1 'polypeptide(L)'
;MPTPLRPQEIYLLERFSSKEYYQQMQDAWAAMLKHVEDCLQRFMRQLPADYRKRGLPMQPDIVWGDTVLPNFRRTMDALNKCFINLVHGDYSSLLAAHRVSNDMRGQREYWSGWLDEVEPGADDQYWGLIGRASHFASNILATAEAYWVTTFLTIGYSEERGPLDPPPAWPRYRLNPQVQVRTGEPVPQTGVYLPDVDDACAQFLIASHHFTSYTRNAPEASVGYDPDTLQNISEAPTLWTVVERVPGETVPFEEGLGPLPVPPVYAGQPCPRAGFWFTLAQHDSRRHFQQGEIFPEVPRGLAKGHVLWLWDEGQDGTPAVLSSSAATVDLSTPVADTPSAFANSGEPAPRAGLWQVIDNPSVQFRAGQAGEALPTYQGQPLRWQWIEQPGTGLRATSGQPCPYPGVWSCEDWPTGPHTFLHGVPLPKVQGRDVTWFLVRTQ
;
A
#
# COMPACT_ATOMS: atom_id res chain seq x y z
N MET A 1 14.56 -20.99 -0.29
CA MET A 1 14.68 -21.18 -1.75
C MET A 1 14.95 -19.81 -2.35
N PRO A 2 15.98 -19.69 -3.20
CA PRO A 2 16.40 -18.40 -3.73
C PRO A 2 15.23 -17.67 -4.37
N THR A 3 15.21 -16.35 -4.26
CA THR A 3 14.14 -15.51 -4.81
C THR A 3 13.84 -15.92 -6.26
N PRO A 4 12.57 -16.25 -6.58
CA PRO A 4 12.23 -16.71 -7.91
C PRO A 4 12.28 -15.55 -8.91
N LEU A 5 12.70 -15.85 -10.14
CA LEU A 5 12.65 -14.90 -11.25
C LEU A 5 11.21 -14.69 -11.70
N ARG A 6 10.64 -13.50 -11.47
CA ARG A 6 9.22 -13.20 -11.76
C ARG A 6 9.06 -12.21 -12.92
N PRO A 7 8.47 -12.62 -14.05
CA PRO A 7 8.32 -11.75 -15.22
C PRO A 7 7.54 -10.44 -14.97
N GLN A 8 6.48 -10.44 -14.17
CA GLN A 8 5.71 -9.22 -13.88
C GLN A 8 6.58 -8.17 -13.17
N GLU A 9 7.30 -8.58 -12.14
CA GLU A 9 8.18 -7.70 -11.35
C GLU A 9 9.23 -7.04 -12.24
N ILE A 10 9.88 -7.82 -13.09
CA ILE A 10 10.95 -7.34 -13.96
C ILE A 10 10.39 -6.44 -15.06
N TYR A 11 9.25 -6.79 -15.64
CA TYR A 11 8.56 -5.93 -16.59
C TYR A 11 8.18 -4.57 -15.99
N LEU A 12 7.71 -4.54 -14.74
CA LEU A 12 7.39 -3.30 -14.05
C LEU A 12 8.63 -2.46 -13.75
N LEU A 13 9.75 -3.08 -13.35
CA LEU A 13 11.03 -2.38 -13.18
C LEU A 13 11.53 -1.78 -14.51
N GLU A 14 11.44 -2.53 -15.61
CA GLU A 14 11.75 -2.02 -16.96
C GLU A 14 10.81 -0.86 -17.33
N ARG A 15 9.51 -0.97 -17.06
CA ARG A 15 8.52 0.09 -17.31
C ARG A 15 8.85 1.34 -16.50
N PHE A 16 9.03 1.23 -15.20
CA PHE A 16 9.23 2.37 -14.29
C PHE A 16 10.60 3.05 -14.48
N SER A 17 11.59 2.35 -15.02
CA SER A 17 12.89 2.91 -15.40
C SER A 17 12.96 3.42 -16.85
N SER A 18 11.90 3.23 -17.64
CA SER A 18 11.88 3.62 -19.06
C SER A 18 11.74 5.14 -19.27
N LYS A 19 12.26 5.60 -20.41
CA LYS A 19 12.07 6.99 -20.86
C LYS A 19 10.60 7.29 -21.14
N GLU A 20 9.83 6.34 -21.65
CA GLU A 20 8.40 6.49 -21.93
C GLU A 20 7.61 6.76 -20.65
N TYR A 21 7.94 6.07 -19.56
CA TYR A 21 7.32 6.29 -18.26
C TYR A 21 7.76 7.62 -17.62
N TYR A 22 9.03 7.98 -17.76
CA TYR A 22 9.53 9.29 -17.34
C TYR A 22 8.84 10.43 -18.09
N GLN A 23 8.59 10.27 -19.39
CA GLN A 23 7.90 11.28 -20.21
C GLN A 23 6.49 11.55 -19.67
N GLN A 24 5.77 10.54 -19.18
CA GLN A 24 4.44 10.74 -18.58
C GLN A 24 4.50 11.65 -17.34
N MET A 25 5.53 11.52 -16.50
CA MET A 25 5.79 12.44 -15.38
C MET A 25 6.04 13.86 -15.89
N GLN A 26 6.92 13.99 -16.89
CA GLN A 26 7.28 15.28 -17.49
C GLN A 26 6.07 15.99 -18.10
N ASP A 27 5.25 15.27 -18.87
CA ASP A 27 4.05 15.80 -19.52
C ASP A 27 3.02 16.27 -18.49
N ALA A 28 2.81 15.48 -17.42
CA ALA A 28 1.92 15.86 -16.33
C ALA A 28 2.40 17.13 -15.61
N TRP A 29 3.71 17.25 -15.36
CA TRP A 29 4.30 18.45 -14.76
C TRP A 29 4.19 19.67 -15.68
N ALA A 30 4.46 19.51 -16.97
CA ALA A 30 4.35 20.58 -17.96
C ALA A 30 2.92 21.09 -18.09
N ALA A 31 1.95 20.17 -18.14
CA ALA A 31 0.52 20.51 -18.17
C ALA A 31 0.09 21.24 -16.89
N MET A 32 0.56 20.79 -15.71
CA MET A 32 0.33 21.46 -14.43
C MET A 32 0.88 22.89 -14.45
N LEU A 33 2.16 23.05 -14.82
CA LEU A 33 2.82 24.35 -14.83
C LEU A 33 2.09 25.33 -15.76
N LYS A 34 1.77 24.88 -16.97
CA LYS A 34 1.02 25.68 -17.95
C LYS A 34 -0.33 26.12 -17.39
N HIS A 35 -1.09 25.20 -16.77
CA HIS A 35 -2.40 25.49 -16.19
C HIS A 35 -2.33 26.59 -15.13
N VAL A 36 -1.39 26.50 -14.18
CA VAL A 36 -1.23 27.49 -13.12
C VAL A 36 -0.76 28.84 -13.68
N GLU A 37 0.16 28.84 -14.65
CA GLU A 37 0.63 30.07 -15.30
C GLU A 37 -0.48 30.80 -16.07
N ASP A 38 -1.30 30.05 -16.81
CA ASP A 38 -2.46 30.59 -17.52
C ASP A 38 -3.49 31.16 -16.54
N CYS A 39 -3.75 30.47 -15.43
CA CYS A 39 -4.64 30.97 -14.38
C CYS A 39 -4.10 32.26 -13.76
N LEU A 40 -2.81 32.31 -13.41
CA LEU A 40 -2.21 33.52 -12.84
C LEU A 40 -2.29 34.68 -13.84
N GLN A 41 -1.99 34.43 -15.12
CA GLN A 41 -2.09 35.45 -16.15
C GLN A 41 -3.53 36.01 -16.27
N ARG A 42 -4.54 35.14 -16.22
CA ARG A 42 -5.96 35.54 -16.27
C ARG A 42 -6.38 36.31 -15.01
N PHE A 43 -5.98 35.85 -13.83
CA PHE A 43 -6.23 36.52 -12.56
C PHE A 43 -5.67 37.94 -12.58
N MET A 44 -4.43 38.12 -13.05
CA MET A 44 -3.77 39.43 -13.11
C MET A 44 -4.38 40.39 -14.13
N ARG A 45 -5.10 39.90 -15.15
CA ARG A 45 -5.84 40.74 -16.10
C ARG A 45 -7.13 41.29 -15.51
N GLN A 46 -7.71 40.63 -14.50
CA GLN A 46 -9.00 40.98 -13.90
C GLN A 46 -8.91 40.88 -12.38
N LEU A 47 -8.18 41.81 -11.76
CA LEU A 47 -7.99 41.81 -10.31
C LEU A 47 -9.29 42.19 -9.58
N PRO A 48 -9.68 41.43 -8.53
CA PRO A 48 -10.74 41.83 -7.61
C PRO A 48 -10.46 43.21 -6.99
N ALA A 49 -11.50 44.01 -6.78
CA ALA A 49 -11.35 45.38 -6.25
C ALA A 49 -10.75 45.43 -4.83
N ASP A 50 -10.92 44.35 -4.05
CA ASP A 50 -10.38 44.17 -2.71
C ASP A 50 -8.99 43.52 -2.70
N TYR A 51 -8.45 43.13 -3.85
CA TYR A 51 -7.29 42.25 -3.97
C TYR A 51 -6.09 42.64 -3.08
N ARG A 52 -5.60 43.87 -3.22
CA ARG A 52 -4.43 44.36 -2.46
C ARG A 52 -4.71 44.58 -0.97
N LYS A 53 -5.96 44.48 -0.53
CA LYS A 53 -6.35 44.51 0.89
C LYS A 53 -6.38 43.12 1.52
N ARG A 54 -6.33 42.06 0.72
CA ARG A 54 -6.25 40.69 1.21
C ARG A 54 -4.88 40.45 1.86
N GLY A 55 -4.83 39.52 2.81
CA GLY A 55 -3.56 39.11 3.43
C GLY A 55 -2.58 38.59 2.38
N LEU A 56 -1.27 38.71 2.63
CA LEU A 56 -0.22 38.26 1.70
C LEU A 56 -0.43 36.83 1.18
N PRO A 57 -0.85 35.83 2.00
CA PRO A 57 -1.13 34.47 1.51
C PRO A 57 -2.23 34.37 0.43
N MET A 58 -3.11 35.37 0.35
CA MET A 58 -4.21 35.46 -0.62
C MET A 58 -3.87 36.34 -1.83
N GLN A 59 -2.61 36.74 -1.97
CA GLN A 59 -2.10 37.50 -3.12
C GLN A 59 -1.22 36.58 -3.99
N PRO A 60 -1.79 35.83 -4.95
CA PRO A 60 -1.04 34.83 -5.72
C PRO A 60 0.06 35.43 -6.59
N ASP A 61 0.03 36.70 -6.97
CA ASP A 61 1.17 37.30 -7.69
C ASP A 61 2.44 37.34 -6.84
N ILE A 62 2.29 37.58 -5.53
CA ILE A 62 3.41 37.59 -4.59
C ILE A 62 3.79 36.15 -4.24
N VAL A 63 2.84 35.36 -3.75
CA VAL A 63 3.15 34.02 -3.23
C VAL A 63 3.45 33.05 -4.37
N TRP A 64 2.52 32.92 -5.31
CA TRP A 64 2.69 31.97 -6.41
C TRP A 64 3.61 32.51 -7.50
N GLY A 65 3.51 33.80 -7.84
CA GLY A 65 4.33 34.43 -8.86
C GLY A 65 5.82 34.53 -8.49
N ASP A 66 6.14 34.92 -7.26
CA ASP A 66 7.55 35.13 -6.85
C ASP A 66 8.19 33.91 -6.17
N THR A 67 7.40 32.98 -5.63
CA THR A 67 7.93 31.82 -4.87
C THR A 67 7.64 30.48 -5.53
N VAL A 68 6.36 30.15 -5.77
CA VAL A 68 5.97 28.82 -6.27
C VAL A 68 6.38 28.58 -7.71
N LEU A 69 5.90 29.41 -8.64
CA LEU A 69 6.11 29.23 -10.08
C LEU A 69 7.60 29.25 -10.46
N PRO A 70 8.47 30.09 -9.87
CA PRO A 70 9.91 30.01 -10.13
C PRO A 70 10.53 28.66 -9.72
N ASN A 71 10.04 28.02 -8.64
CA ASN A 71 10.48 26.68 -8.26
C ASN A 71 9.95 25.64 -9.26
N PHE A 72 8.67 25.71 -9.63
CA PHE A 72 8.09 24.77 -10.60
C PHE A 72 8.74 24.84 -11.97
N ARG A 73 9.10 26.03 -12.45
CA ARG A 73 9.89 26.23 -13.68
C ARG A 73 11.28 25.61 -13.57
N ARG A 74 11.98 25.81 -12.45
CA ARG A 74 13.28 25.17 -12.20
C ARG A 74 13.18 23.65 -12.20
N THR A 75 12.11 23.09 -11.65
CA THR A 75 11.82 21.67 -11.72
C THR A 75 11.57 21.23 -13.16
N MET A 76 10.75 21.96 -13.93
CA MET A 76 10.51 21.66 -15.35
C MET A 76 11.81 21.65 -16.17
N ASP A 77 12.68 22.65 -15.99
CA ASP A 77 13.99 22.71 -16.66
C ASP A 77 14.87 21.52 -16.29
N ALA A 78 14.84 21.09 -15.02
CA ALA A 78 15.57 19.92 -14.57
C ALA A 78 15.01 18.63 -15.20
N LEU A 79 13.68 18.45 -15.22
CA LEU A 79 13.03 17.30 -15.86
C LEU A 79 13.37 17.22 -17.36
N ASN A 80 13.42 18.34 -18.06
CA ASN A 80 13.80 18.39 -19.47
C ASN A 80 15.25 17.92 -19.69
N LYS A 81 16.19 18.43 -18.89
CA LYS A 81 17.60 18.01 -18.95
C LYS A 81 17.76 16.53 -18.61
N CYS A 82 17.06 16.06 -17.59
CA CYS A 82 17.12 14.66 -17.14
C CYS A 82 16.51 13.71 -18.18
N PHE A 83 15.46 14.10 -18.89
CA PHE A 83 14.93 13.30 -19.98
C PHE A 83 15.95 13.13 -21.12
N ILE A 84 16.63 14.22 -21.52
CA ILE A 84 17.70 14.17 -22.53
C ILE A 84 18.81 13.21 -22.08
N ASN A 85 19.27 13.35 -20.82
CA ASN A 85 20.29 12.48 -20.24
C ASN A 85 19.85 11.01 -20.25
N LEU A 86 18.60 10.72 -19.86
CA LEU A 86 18.04 9.38 -19.86
C LEU A 86 18.00 8.77 -21.28
N VAL A 87 17.66 9.55 -22.30
CA VAL A 87 17.71 9.13 -23.71
C VAL A 87 19.14 8.76 -24.16
N HIS A 88 20.16 9.38 -23.57
CA HIS A 88 21.56 9.05 -23.77
C HIS A 88 22.09 7.93 -22.86
N GLY A 89 21.23 7.29 -22.05
CA GLY A 89 21.58 6.17 -21.18
C GLY A 89 22.04 6.57 -19.77
N ASP A 90 21.94 7.85 -19.38
CA ASP A 90 22.20 8.27 -18.01
C ASP A 90 20.98 8.06 -17.10
N TYR A 91 20.88 6.84 -16.56
CA TYR A 91 19.81 6.48 -15.64
C TYR A 91 19.94 7.14 -14.25
N SER A 92 21.07 7.78 -13.91
CA SER A 92 21.13 8.58 -12.66
C SER A 92 20.17 9.77 -12.69
N SER A 93 19.77 10.19 -13.89
CA SER A 93 18.78 11.26 -14.09
C SER A 93 17.36 10.88 -13.66
N LEU A 94 17.05 9.59 -13.47
CA LEU A 94 15.76 9.15 -12.89
C LEU A 94 15.55 9.73 -11.48
N LEU A 95 16.61 9.87 -10.69
CA LEU A 95 16.53 10.42 -9.34
C LEU A 95 16.07 11.87 -9.29
N ALA A 96 16.11 12.62 -10.40
CA ALA A 96 15.55 13.97 -10.44
C ALA A 96 14.04 14.01 -10.18
N ALA A 97 13.35 12.87 -10.24
CA ALA A 97 11.96 12.73 -9.82
C ALA A 97 11.71 13.20 -8.37
N HIS A 98 12.72 13.22 -7.48
CA HIS A 98 12.58 13.75 -6.11
C HIS A 98 12.13 15.22 -6.09
N ARG A 99 12.46 15.99 -7.15
CA ARG A 99 12.09 17.40 -7.28
C ARG A 99 10.58 17.56 -7.35
N VAL A 100 9.91 16.69 -8.11
CA VAL A 100 8.44 16.67 -8.22
C VAL A 100 7.81 16.40 -6.85
N SER A 101 8.29 15.38 -6.13
CA SER A 101 7.78 15.04 -4.80
C SER A 101 8.04 16.15 -3.77
N ASN A 102 9.19 16.81 -3.82
CA ASN A 102 9.53 17.90 -2.91
C ASN A 102 8.69 19.15 -3.17
N ASP A 103 8.55 19.53 -4.44
CA ASP A 103 7.72 20.68 -4.82
C ASP A 103 6.25 20.44 -4.47
N MET A 104 5.72 19.22 -4.69
CA MET A 104 4.36 18.86 -4.28
C MET A 104 4.16 19.01 -2.76
N ARG A 105 5.14 18.60 -1.95
CA ARG A 105 5.08 18.76 -0.49
C ARG A 105 5.16 20.23 -0.07
N GLY A 106 6.15 20.96 -0.57
CA GLY A 106 6.37 22.36 -0.23
C GLY A 106 5.22 23.26 -0.65
N GLN A 107 4.56 22.94 -1.76
CA GLN A 107 3.41 23.70 -2.24
C GLN A 107 2.19 23.66 -1.31
N ARG A 108 2.06 22.64 -0.44
CA ARG A 108 0.93 22.53 0.50
C ARG A 108 0.90 23.66 1.53
N GLU A 109 1.98 24.43 1.65
CA GLU A 109 2.05 25.60 2.52
C GLU A 109 1.37 26.84 1.93
N TYR A 110 1.04 26.83 0.63
CA TYR A 110 0.44 27.96 -0.05
C TYR A 110 -1.00 27.66 -0.49
N TRP A 111 -1.89 28.59 -0.19
CA TRP A 111 -3.30 28.48 -0.56
C TRP A 111 -3.49 28.54 -2.08
N SER A 112 -4.15 27.53 -2.65
CA SER A 112 -4.40 27.36 -4.09
C SER A 112 -5.80 27.77 -4.54
N GLY A 113 -6.72 28.06 -3.60
CA GLY A 113 -8.13 28.35 -3.92
C GLY A 113 -8.38 29.60 -4.77
N TRP A 114 -7.36 30.46 -4.97
CA TRP A 114 -7.43 31.56 -5.94
C TRP A 114 -7.58 31.05 -7.39
N LEU A 115 -7.18 29.81 -7.69
CA LEU A 115 -7.40 29.18 -8.99
C LEU A 115 -8.89 29.12 -9.32
N ASP A 116 -9.72 28.75 -8.35
CA ASP A 116 -11.18 28.69 -8.53
C ASP A 116 -11.84 30.08 -8.63
N GLU A 117 -11.17 31.14 -8.16
CA GLU A 117 -11.61 32.51 -8.45
C GLU A 117 -11.45 32.88 -9.93
N VAL A 118 -10.53 32.21 -10.65
CA VAL A 118 -10.33 32.40 -12.10
C VAL A 118 -11.35 31.61 -12.90
N GLU A 119 -11.55 30.35 -12.53
CA GLU A 119 -12.45 29.42 -13.19
C GLU A 119 -12.84 28.28 -12.24
N PRO A 120 -14.13 27.99 -12.04
CA PRO A 120 -14.56 26.90 -11.18
C PRO A 120 -13.95 25.55 -11.60
N GLY A 121 -13.30 24.85 -10.66
CA GLY A 121 -12.66 23.56 -10.89
C GLY A 121 -11.19 23.64 -11.34
N ALA A 122 -10.64 24.85 -11.45
CA ALA A 122 -9.23 25.03 -11.77
C ALA A 122 -8.30 24.54 -10.64
N ASP A 123 -8.74 24.59 -9.37
CA ASP A 123 -7.96 24.02 -8.26
C ASP A 123 -7.92 22.50 -8.32
N ASP A 124 -9.06 21.85 -8.59
CA ASP A 124 -9.15 20.39 -8.76
C ASP A 124 -8.29 19.91 -9.94
N GLN A 125 -8.33 20.62 -11.07
CA GLN A 125 -7.48 20.31 -12.22
C GLN A 125 -5.99 20.42 -11.87
N TYR A 126 -5.61 21.46 -11.12
CA TYR A 126 -4.24 21.64 -10.64
C TYR A 126 -3.80 20.45 -9.76
N TRP A 127 -4.61 20.08 -8.76
CA TRP A 127 -4.33 18.95 -7.87
C TRP A 127 -4.29 17.60 -8.60
N GLY A 128 -5.16 17.41 -9.59
CA GLY A 128 -5.14 16.23 -10.46
C GLY A 128 -3.85 16.10 -11.27
N LEU A 129 -3.36 17.20 -11.87
CA LEU A 129 -2.14 17.21 -12.68
C LEU A 129 -0.88 17.03 -11.83
N ILE A 130 -0.75 17.75 -10.72
CA ILE A 130 0.41 17.61 -9.81
C ILE A 130 0.42 16.24 -9.12
N GLY A 131 -0.76 15.73 -8.74
CA GLY A 131 -0.93 14.38 -8.19
C GLY A 131 -0.49 13.31 -9.19
N ARG A 132 -0.87 13.45 -10.47
CA ARG A 132 -0.43 12.54 -11.53
C ARG A 132 1.08 12.58 -11.75
N ALA A 133 1.71 13.75 -11.75
CA ALA A 133 3.17 13.85 -11.84
C ALA A 133 3.86 13.18 -10.63
N SER A 134 3.36 13.42 -9.42
CA SER A 134 3.89 12.81 -8.19
C SER A 134 3.74 11.29 -8.16
N HIS A 135 2.63 10.77 -8.68
CA HIS A 135 2.41 9.33 -8.83
C HIS A 135 3.50 8.67 -9.70
N PHE A 136 3.78 9.22 -10.88
CA PHE A 136 4.87 8.72 -11.72
C PHE A 136 6.23 8.86 -11.02
N ALA A 137 6.48 10.00 -10.37
CA ALA A 137 7.71 10.25 -9.63
C ALA A 137 7.95 9.20 -8.53
N SER A 138 6.91 8.80 -7.79
CA SER A 138 7.04 7.81 -6.72
C SER A 138 7.51 6.45 -7.23
N ASN A 139 6.95 5.96 -8.34
CA ASN A 139 7.35 4.67 -8.92
C ASN A 139 8.77 4.73 -9.52
N ILE A 140 9.12 5.87 -10.13
CA ILE A 140 10.47 6.12 -10.66
C ILE A 140 11.49 6.10 -9.53
N LEU A 141 11.22 6.78 -8.41
CA LEU A 141 12.12 6.84 -7.26
C LEU A 141 12.30 5.48 -6.60
N ALA A 142 11.20 4.75 -6.35
CA ALA A 142 11.25 3.36 -5.89
C ALA A 142 12.17 2.47 -6.71
N THR A 143 12.08 2.62 -8.02
CA THR A 143 12.89 1.85 -8.97
C THR A 143 14.34 2.33 -8.99
N ALA A 144 14.59 3.64 -9.05
CA ALA A 144 15.92 4.22 -9.17
C ALA A 144 16.77 4.12 -7.88
N GLU A 145 16.11 4.07 -6.72
CA GLU A 145 16.75 3.92 -5.41
C GLU A 145 16.83 2.45 -4.96
N ALA A 146 16.29 1.51 -5.73
CA ALA A 146 16.33 0.07 -5.44
C ALA A 146 15.74 -0.32 -4.07
N TYR A 147 14.62 0.31 -3.67
CA TYR A 147 13.98 0.07 -2.37
C TYR A 147 12.72 -0.81 -2.44
N TRP A 148 12.44 -1.48 -3.56
CA TRP A 148 11.23 -2.29 -3.66
C TRP A 148 11.22 -3.39 -2.57
N VAL A 149 10.08 -3.54 -1.91
CA VAL A 149 9.85 -4.63 -0.96
C VAL A 149 9.18 -5.79 -1.68
N THR A 150 9.47 -7.02 -1.27
CA THR A 150 8.80 -8.21 -1.81
C THR A 150 7.28 -8.03 -1.78
N THR A 151 6.58 -8.68 -2.70
CA THR A 151 5.13 -8.55 -2.99
C THR A 151 4.68 -7.29 -3.74
N PHE A 152 5.32 -6.12 -3.59
CA PHE A 152 4.78 -4.84 -4.11
C PHE A 152 4.63 -4.76 -5.63
N LEU A 153 5.48 -5.48 -6.37
CA LEU A 153 5.42 -5.56 -7.83
C LEU A 153 4.83 -6.88 -8.34
N THR A 154 4.29 -7.70 -7.44
CA THR A 154 3.77 -9.05 -7.75
C THR A 154 2.35 -9.20 -7.22
N ILE A 155 2.14 -10.04 -6.20
CA ILE A 155 0.81 -10.33 -5.63
C ILE A 155 0.23 -9.18 -4.79
N GLY A 156 1.09 -8.31 -4.26
CA GLY A 156 0.72 -7.10 -3.53
C GLY A 156 0.67 -5.85 -4.42
N TYR A 157 0.61 -6.02 -5.74
CA TYR A 157 0.49 -4.89 -6.65
C TYR A 157 -0.81 -4.13 -6.39
N SER A 158 -0.66 -2.84 -6.07
CA SER A 158 -1.78 -1.94 -5.78
C SER A 158 -1.98 -0.98 -6.94
N GLU A 159 -3.25 -0.68 -7.25
CA GLU A 159 -3.66 0.34 -8.24
C GLU A 159 -3.14 1.74 -7.89
N GLU A 160 -2.71 1.98 -6.66
CA GLU A 160 -2.00 3.21 -6.27
C GLU A 160 -0.70 3.42 -7.04
N ARG A 161 -0.15 2.36 -7.65
CA ARG A 161 1.03 2.38 -8.54
C ARG A 161 0.65 2.48 -10.02
N GLY A 162 -0.64 2.60 -10.30
CA GLY A 162 -1.20 2.73 -11.64
C GLY A 162 -1.80 1.42 -12.11
N PRO A 163 -2.42 1.42 -13.31
CA PRO A 163 -2.89 0.18 -13.92
C PRO A 163 -1.71 -0.74 -14.24
N LEU A 164 -1.86 -2.03 -13.93
CA LEU A 164 -0.84 -3.04 -14.20
C LEU A 164 -0.45 -3.06 -15.69
N ASP A 165 -1.45 -2.89 -16.59
CA ASP A 165 -1.33 -2.95 -18.05
C ASP A 165 -0.39 -4.06 -18.54
N PRO A 166 -0.69 -5.33 -18.22
CA PRO A 166 0.18 -6.41 -18.61
C PRO A 166 0.22 -6.56 -20.14
N PRO A 167 1.37 -6.94 -20.72
CA PRO A 167 1.42 -7.33 -22.12
C PRO A 167 0.57 -8.60 -22.34
N PRO A 168 0.15 -8.89 -23.59
CA PRO A 168 -0.61 -10.10 -23.90
C PRO A 168 0.09 -11.40 -23.48
N ALA A 169 1.42 -11.38 -23.43
CA ALA A 169 2.25 -12.40 -22.82
C ALA A 169 3.46 -11.73 -22.19
N TRP A 170 3.91 -12.23 -21.04
CA TRP A 170 5.06 -11.64 -20.35
C TRP A 170 6.35 -11.97 -21.11
N PRO A 171 7.34 -11.08 -21.13
CA PRO A 171 8.65 -11.43 -21.67
C PRO A 171 9.27 -12.60 -20.90
N ARG A 172 9.98 -13.49 -21.60
CA ARG A 172 10.83 -14.47 -20.93
C ARG A 172 12.12 -13.78 -20.49
N TYR A 173 12.53 -14.04 -19.26
CA TYR A 173 13.75 -13.53 -18.67
C TYR A 173 14.68 -14.68 -18.27
N ARG A 174 15.97 -14.40 -18.18
CA ARG A 174 17.00 -15.32 -17.67
C ARG A 174 18.02 -14.58 -16.83
N LEU A 175 18.68 -15.29 -15.92
CA LEU A 175 19.85 -14.78 -15.21
C LEU A 175 21.08 -14.84 -16.11
N ASN A 176 21.87 -13.77 -16.11
CA ASN A 176 23.20 -13.74 -16.72
C ASN A 176 24.28 -13.87 -15.63
N PRO A 177 24.80 -15.08 -15.37
CA PRO A 177 25.80 -15.30 -14.33
C PRO A 177 27.17 -14.69 -14.66
N GLN A 178 27.37 -14.16 -15.87
CA GLN A 178 28.60 -13.43 -16.22
C GLN A 178 28.62 -12.01 -15.66
N VAL A 179 27.47 -11.48 -15.23
CA VAL A 179 27.37 -10.15 -14.62
C VAL A 179 26.72 -10.27 -13.25
N GLN A 180 27.57 -10.21 -12.23
CA GLN A 180 27.18 -10.28 -10.83
C GLN A 180 27.88 -9.19 -10.02
N VAL A 181 27.28 -8.80 -8.91
CA VAL A 181 27.85 -7.81 -7.99
C VAL A 181 27.45 -8.14 -6.56
N ARG A 182 28.38 -8.07 -5.61
CA ARG A 182 28.05 -8.24 -4.19
C ARG A 182 27.58 -6.93 -3.60
N THR A 183 26.72 -7.00 -2.58
CA THR A 183 26.42 -5.85 -1.73
C THR A 183 27.70 -5.10 -1.35
N GLY A 184 27.66 -3.77 -1.48
CA GLY A 184 28.79 -2.89 -1.17
C GLY A 184 29.80 -2.70 -2.32
N GLU A 185 29.74 -3.50 -3.39
CA GLU A 185 30.60 -3.33 -4.56
C GLU A 185 29.98 -2.37 -5.59
N PRO A 186 30.79 -1.62 -6.37
CA PRO A 186 30.30 -0.75 -7.42
C PRO A 186 29.48 -1.51 -8.47
N VAL A 187 28.27 -1.04 -8.77
CA VAL A 187 27.38 -1.67 -9.76
C VAL A 187 28.03 -1.62 -11.15
N PRO A 188 28.26 -2.76 -11.83
CA PRO A 188 29.06 -2.81 -13.05
C PRO A 188 28.33 -2.28 -14.29
N GLN A 189 27.01 -2.44 -14.35
CA GLN A 189 26.17 -1.94 -15.44
C GLN A 189 24.76 -1.64 -14.94
N THR A 190 24.03 -0.79 -15.66
CA THR A 190 22.65 -0.47 -15.31
C THR A 190 21.73 -1.59 -15.78
N GLY A 191 20.81 -2.04 -14.94
CA GLY A 191 19.83 -3.04 -15.32
C GLY A 191 19.02 -3.57 -14.14
N VAL A 192 18.16 -4.55 -14.41
CA VAL A 192 17.45 -5.29 -13.36
C VAL A 192 18.35 -6.41 -12.85
N TYR A 193 18.44 -6.56 -11.53
CA TYR A 193 19.21 -7.59 -10.86
C TYR A 193 18.31 -8.38 -9.91
N LEU A 194 18.52 -9.70 -9.86
CA LEU A 194 17.86 -10.59 -8.91
C LEU A 194 18.82 -10.92 -7.76
N PRO A 195 18.38 -10.83 -6.49
CA PRO A 195 19.21 -11.17 -5.35
C PRO A 195 19.22 -12.69 -5.10
N ASP A 196 20.38 -13.22 -4.72
CA ASP A 196 20.54 -14.59 -4.21
C ASP A 196 20.27 -14.62 -2.69
N VAL A 197 19.06 -14.22 -2.30
CA VAL A 197 18.52 -14.36 -0.94
C VAL A 197 17.06 -14.76 -1.04
N ASP A 198 16.56 -15.48 -0.04
CA ASP A 198 15.15 -15.86 0.04
C ASP A 198 14.29 -14.65 0.40
N ASP A 199 13.01 -14.68 0.01
CA ASP A 199 11.98 -13.69 0.40
C ASP A 199 12.34 -12.22 0.08
N ALA A 200 13.06 -12.01 -1.02
CA ALA A 200 13.37 -10.69 -1.56
C ALA A 200 12.76 -10.53 -2.97
N CYS A 201 13.10 -9.44 -3.65
CA CYS A 201 12.64 -9.14 -5.01
C CYS A 201 13.75 -8.55 -5.87
N ALA A 202 13.57 -8.61 -7.19
CA ALA A 202 14.46 -7.95 -8.13
C ALA A 202 14.48 -6.43 -7.92
N GLN A 203 15.62 -5.81 -8.22
CA GLN A 203 15.82 -4.37 -8.13
C GLN A 203 16.42 -3.83 -9.42
N PHE A 204 16.13 -2.56 -9.73
CA PHE A 204 16.84 -1.85 -10.79
C PHE A 204 18.07 -1.16 -10.21
N LEU A 205 19.26 -1.60 -10.61
CA LEU A 205 20.52 -1.03 -10.14
C LEU A 205 21.12 -0.13 -11.22
N ILE A 206 21.55 1.08 -10.84
CA ILE A 206 22.20 2.05 -11.73
C ILE A 206 23.71 1.87 -11.65
N ALA A 207 24.36 1.75 -12.81
CA ALA A 207 25.81 1.61 -12.93
C ALA A 207 26.57 2.69 -12.16
N SER A 208 27.64 2.28 -11.50
CA SER A 208 28.62 3.18 -10.93
C SER A 208 29.41 3.89 -12.04
N HIS A 209 29.80 5.14 -11.80
CA HIS A 209 30.71 5.90 -12.68
C HIS A 209 30.33 6.03 -14.17
N HIS A 210 29.09 5.74 -14.56
CA HIS A 210 28.70 5.80 -15.97
C HIS A 210 28.61 7.23 -16.50
N PHE A 211 27.93 8.12 -15.75
CA PHE A 211 27.78 9.54 -16.07
C PHE A 211 27.99 10.48 -14.86
N THR A 212 28.31 9.92 -13.70
CA THR A 212 28.52 10.68 -12.47
C THR A 212 29.83 10.28 -11.81
N SER A 213 30.42 11.16 -11.01
CA SER A 213 31.59 10.83 -10.19
C SER A 213 31.24 10.01 -8.95
N TYR A 214 29.95 9.81 -8.66
CA TYR A 214 29.49 9.11 -7.48
C TYR A 214 29.57 7.60 -7.69
N THR A 215 30.21 6.92 -6.74
CA THR A 215 30.20 5.46 -6.71
C THR A 215 28.83 4.99 -6.22
N ARG A 216 28.12 4.24 -7.06
CA ARG A 216 26.89 3.54 -6.66
C ARG A 216 27.23 2.10 -6.35
N ASN A 217 27.14 1.74 -5.08
CA ASN A 217 27.35 0.37 -4.64
C ASN A 217 26.04 -0.40 -4.66
N ALA A 218 26.10 -1.69 -4.93
CA ALA A 218 24.93 -2.56 -4.84
C ALA A 218 24.41 -2.58 -3.39
N PRO A 219 23.10 -2.41 -3.17
CA PRO A 219 22.53 -2.34 -1.84
C PRO A 219 22.47 -3.72 -1.17
N GLU A 220 22.09 -3.73 0.11
CA GLU A 220 21.53 -4.92 0.73
C GLU A 220 20.14 -5.19 0.12
N ALA A 221 19.72 -6.45 0.10
CA ALA A 221 18.39 -6.81 -0.35
C ALA A 221 17.38 -6.61 0.77
N SER A 222 16.23 -5.99 0.44
CA SER A 222 15.06 -5.95 1.31
C SER A 222 14.43 -7.34 1.43
N VAL A 223 14.47 -7.91 2.64
CA VAL A 223 13.97 -9.25 2.95
C VAL A 223 12.66 -9.17 3.72
N GLY A 224 11.68 -9.94 3.24
CA GLY A 224 10.36 -10.06 3.82
C GLY A 224 9.50 -8.82 3.65
N TYR A 225 8.23 -8.96 4.02
CA TYR A 225 7.25 -7.89 4.05
C TYR A 225 6.55 -7.88 5.41
N ASP A 226 6.63 -6.75 6.10
CA ASP A 226 5.91 -6.50 7.35
C ASP A 226 4.59 -5.78 7.03
N PRO A 227 3.43 -6.43 7.23
CA PRO A 227 2.12 -5.84 6.93
C PRO A 227 1.74 -4.68 7.88
N ASP A 228 2.36 -4.57 9.06
CA ASP A 228 2.04 -3.52 10.02
C ASP A 228 2.76 -2.21 9.70
N THR A 229 4.03 -2.31 9.24
CA THR A 229 4.85 -1.15 8.89
C THR A 229 4.85 -0.84 7.39
N LEU A 230 4.36 -1.77 6.56
CA LEU A 230 4.42 -1.73 5.09
C LEU A 230 5.85 -1.63 4.56
N GLN A 231 6.82 -2.18 5.29
CA GLN A 231 8.25 -2.16 4.98
C GLN A 231 8.81 -3.58 4.90
N ASN A 232 10.10 -3.71 4.59
CA ASN A 232 10.81 -4.96 4.73
C ASN A 232 11.04 -5.31 6.21
N ILE A 233 11.15 -6.60 6.50
CA ILE A 233 11.42 -7.10 7.85
C ILE A 233 12.88 -6.85 8.22
N SER A 234 13.79 -7.07 7.27
CA SER A 234 15.22 -6.84 7.45
C SER A 234 15.92 -6.54 6.13
N GLU A 235 17.17 -6.12 6.20
CA GLU A 235 18.09 -6.03 5.05
C GLU A 235 19.14 -7.14 5.16
N ALA A 236 19.57 -7.68 4.02
CA ALA A 236 20.57 -8.75 3.98
C ALA A 236 21.58 -8.54 2.84
N PRO A 237 22.90 -8.71 3.12
CA PRO A 237 23.90 -8.79 2.06
C PRO A 237 23.61 -9.94 1.10
N THR A 238 23.80 -9.71 -0.20
CA THR A 238 23.49 -10.70 -1.23
C THR A 238 24.46 -10.63 -2.42
N LEU A 239 24.39 -11.64 -3.28
CA LEU A 239 24.95 -11.62 -4.62
C LEU A 239 23.83 -11.26 -5.61
N TRP A 240 23.95 -10.11 -6.24
CA TRP A 240 23.03 -9.67 -7.28
C TRP A 240 23.46 -10.22 -8.62
N THR A 241 22.55 -10.84 -9.38
CA THR A 241 22.80 -11.33 -10.74
C THR A 241 21.93 -10.58 -11.73
N VAL A 242 22.51 -10.08 -12.83
CA VAL A 242 21.76 -9.38 -13.87
C VAL A 242 20.69 -10.27 -14.46
N VAL A 243 19.50 -9.70 -14.66
CA VAL A 243 18.44 -10.29 -15.44
C VAL A 243 18.45 -9.73 -16.85
N GLU A 244 18.36 -10.61 -17.84
CA GLU A 244 18.22 -10.26 -19.25
C GLU A 244 16.89 -10.77 -19.80
N ARG A 245 16.26 -9.96 -20.64
CA ARG A 245 15.18 -10.41 -21.50
C ARG A 245 15.73 -11.36 -22.57
N VAL A 246 15.04 -12.48 -22.80
CA VAL A 246 15.32 -13.38 -23.90
C VAL A 246 14.62 -12.85 -25.17
N PRO A 247 15.36 -12.43 -26.21
CA PRO A 247 14.77 -11.75 -27.35
C PRO A 247 13.72 -12.61 -28.07
N GLY A 248 12.51 -12.07 -28.26
CA GLY A 248 11.42 -12.73 -28.99
C GLY A 248 10.69 -13.84 -28.23
N GLU A 249 11.14 -14.19 -27.02
CA GLU A 249 10.49 -15.21 -26.21
C GLU A 249 9.54 -14.60 -25.17
N THR A 250 8.41 -15.27 -24.98
CA THR A 250 7.39 -14.89 -24.00
C THR A 250 7.01 -16.09 -23.13
N VAL A 251 6.55 -15.81 -21.92
CA VAL A 251 5.91 -16.78 -21.05
C VAL A 251 4.40 -16.52 -20.99
N PRO A 252 3.56 -17.55 -20.78
CA PRO A 252 2.14 -17.39 -20.50
C PRO A 252 1.89 -16.39 -19.36
N PHE A 253 0.74 -15.72 -19.39
CA PHE A 253 0.38 -14.71 -18.39
C PHE A 253 0.47 -15.26 -16.95
N GLU A 254 0.11 -16.52 -16.81
CA GLU A 254 0.13 -17.33 -15.60
C GLU A 254 1.51 -17.45 -14.95
N GLU A 255 2.57 -17.57 -15.76
CA GLU A 255 3.95 -17.69 -15.29
C GLU A 255 4.49 -16.35 -14.75
N GLY A 256 3.95 -15.21 -15.22
CA GLY A 256 4.38 -13.88 -14.77
C GLY A 256 3.94 -13.52 -13.36
N LEU A 257 2.83 -14.10 -12.90
CA LEU A 257 2.33 -13.94 -11.54
C LEU A 257 3.13 -14.79 -10.52
N GLY A 258 3.80 -15.84 -11.02
CA GLY A 258 4.47 -16.86 -10.22
C GLY A 258 3.51 -17.89 -9.61
N PRO A 259 4.02 -18.96 -8.97
CA PRO A 259 3.22 -20.02 -8.36
C PRO A 259 2.63 -19.62 -6.98
N LEU A 260 2.22 -18.36 -6.80
CA LEU A 260 1.75 -17.85 -5.52
C LEU A 260 0.23 -17.60 -5.49
N PRO A 261 -0.38 -17.67 -4.29
CA PRO A 261 -1.82 -17.52 -4.10
C PRO A 261 -2.30 -16.18 -4.68
N VAL A 262 -3.29 -16.26 -5.56
CA VAL A 262 -3.91 -15.09 -6.19
C VAL A 262 -4.81 -14.41 -5.16
N PRO A 263 -4.63 -13.11 -4.89
CA PRO A 263 -5.46 -12.41 -3.91
C PRO A 263 -6.93 -12.40 -4.33
N PRO A 264 -7.88 -12.40 -3.38
CA PRO A 264 -9.30 -12.29 -3.69
C PRO A 264 -9.63 -10.99 -4.43
N VAL A 265 -10.56 -11.06 -5.38
CA VAL A 265 -10.97 -9.92 -6.23
C VAL A 265 -12.43 -9.58 -5.98
N TYR A 266 -12.75 -8.29 -5.86
CA TYR A 266 -14.14 -7.86 -5.67
C TYR A 266 -15.00 -8.09 -6.91
N ALA A 267 -16.28 -8.39 -6.72
CA ALA A 267 -17.26 -8.35 -7.79
C ALA A 267 -17.34 -6.94 -8.40
N GLY A 268 -17.65 -6.89 -9.69
CA GLY A 268 -17.58 -5.67 -10.51
C GLY A 268 -16.18 -5.37 -11.05
N GLN A 269 -15.13 -6.01 -10.53
CA GLN A 269 -13.77 -5.87 -11.07
C GLN A 269 -13.51 -6.90 -12.19
N PRO A 270 -12.65 -6.56 -13.17
CA PRO A 270 -12.25 -7.51 -14.21
C PRO A 270 -11.42 -8.65 -13.63
N CYS A 271 -11.67 -9.85 -14.15
CA CYS A 271 -10.93 -11.05 -13.79
C CYS A 271 -9.46 -10.87 -14.19
N PRO A 272 -8.51 -10.90 -13.23
CA PRO A 272 -7.12 -10.60 -13.53
C PRO A 272 -6.44 -11.72 -14.33
N ARG A 273 -6.96 -12.95 -14.23
CA ARG A 273 -6.40 -14.16 -14.83
C ARG A 273 -7.50 -15.17 -15.16
N ALA A 274 -7.47 -15.70 -16.38
CA ALA A 274 -8.39 -16.76 -16.79
C ALA A 274 -8.20 -18.03 -15.93
N GLY A 275 -9.31 -18.66 -15.55
CA GLY A 275 -9.30 -19.87 -14.74
C GLY A 275 -10.57 -20.03 -13.91
N PHE A 276 -10.60 -21.04 -13.06
CA PHE A 276 -11.70 -21.27 -12.13
C PHE A 276 -11.58 -20.37 -10.89
N TRP A 277 -12.66 -19.67 -10.62
CA TRP A 277 -12.85 -18.83 -9.44
C TRP A 277 -14.16 -19.21 -8.77
N PHE A 278 -14.25 -18.99 -7.47
CA PHE A 278 -15.46 -19.18 -6.69
C PHE A 278 -15.67 -18.02 -5.73
N THR A 279 -16.89 -17.84 -5.24
CA THR A 279 -17.17 -16.88 -4.18
C THR A 279 -17.87 -17.55 -3.01
N LEU A 280 -17.47 -17.19 -1.79
CA LEU A 280 -18.15 -17.63 -0.57
C LEU A 280 -19.56 -17.01 -0.44
N ALA A 281 -19.88 -16.02 -1.27
CA ALA A 281 -21.19 -15.36 -1.27
C ALA A 281 -22.32 -16.23 -1.84
N GLN A 282 -21.99 -17.30 -2.57
CA GLN A 282 -22.95 -18.19 -3.20
C GLN A 282 -22.43 -19.63 -3.22
N HIS A 283 -23.28 -20.58 -2.82
CA HIS A 283 -22.99 -22.00 -2.96
C HIS A 283 -22.85 -22.39 -4.44
N ASP A 284 -21.92 -23.30 -4.73
CA ASP A 284 -21.63 -23.80 -6.08
C ASP A 284 -21.35 -22.68 -7.10
N SER A 285 -20.74 -21.59 -6.63
CA SER A 285 -20.38 -20.43 -7.45
C SER A 285 -19.15 -20.62 -8.32
N ARG A 286 -18.45 -21.75 -8.16
CA ARG A 286 -17.25 -22.08 -8.92
C ARG A 286 -17.56 -22.03 -10.41
N ARG A 287 -16.85 -21.16 -11.14
CA ARG A 287 -16.96 -21.08 -12.58
C ARG A 287 -15.65 -20.62 -13.20
N HIS A 288 -15.45 -20.98 -14.45
CA HIS A 288 -14.33 -20.50 -15.23
C HIS A 288 -14.61 -19.07 -15.71
N PHE A 289 -13.66 -18.17 -15.52
CA PHE A 289 -13.66 -16.81 -16.05
C PHE A 289 -12.57 -16.65 -17.10
N GLN A 290 -12.82 -15.83 -18.10
CA GLN A 290 -11.76 -15.34 -18.98
C GLN A 290 -11.11 -14.10 -18.38
N GLN A 291 -9.84 -13.86 -18.72
CA GLN A 291 -9.17 -12.63 -18.33
C GLN A 291 -9.94 -11.41 -18.87
N GLY A 292 -10.11 -10.38 -18.03
CA GLY A 292 -10.89 -9.19 -18.35
C GLY A 292 -12.41 -9.36 -18.22
N GLU A 293 -12.90 -10.59 -18.01
CA GLU A 293 -14.33 -10.83 -17.73
C GLU A 293 -14.71 -10.23 -16.37
N ILE A 294 -15.77 -9.43 -16.31
CA ILE A 294 -16.19 -8.80 -15.06
C ILE A 294 -16.76 -9.83 -14.10
N PHE A 295 -16.22 -9.88 -12.88
CA PHE A 295 -16.77 -10.71 -11.83
C PHE A 295 -18.20 -10.29 -11.49
N PRO A 296 -19.17 -11.20 -11.55
CA PRO A 296 -20.56 -10.84 -11.30
C PRO A 296 -20.78 -10.58 -9.82
N GLU A 297 -21.66 -9.62 -9.55
CA GLU A 297 -22.28 -9.48 -8.25
C GLU A 297 -23.23 -10.65 -8.01
N VAL A 298 -23.24 -11.15 -6.79
CA VAL A 298 -24.22 -12.13 -6.33
C VAL A 298 -25.34 -11.35 -5.65
N PRO A 299 -26.61 -11.49 -6.08
CA PRO A 299 -27.74 -10.82 -5.43
C PRO A 299 -27.82 -11.21 -3.96
N ARG A 300 -27.45 -10.27 -3.09
CA ARG A 300 -27.63 -10.37 -1.65
C ARG A 300 -28.99 -9.77 -1.32
N GLY A 301 -29.75 -10.43 -0.48
CA GLY A 301 -30.97 -9.84 0.10
C GLY A 301 -30.61 -8.65 1.01
N LEU A 302 -31.03 -8.69 2.28
CA LEU A 302 -30.77 -7.61 3.26
C LEU A 302 -29.32 -7.56 3.79
N ALA A 303 -28.41 -8.41 3.31
CA ALA A 303 -27.04 -8.49 3.80
C ALA A 303 -26.13 -7.44 3.14
N LYS A 304 -25.48 -6.59 3.95
CA LYS A 304 -24.49 -5.60 3.50
C LYS A 304 -23.09 -6.21 3.46
N GLY A 305 -22.37 -5.98 2.37
CA GLY A 305 -20.96 -6.35 2.19
C GLY A 305 -20.61 -6.50 0.70
N HIS A 306 -19.33 -6.56 0.35
CA HIS A 306 -18.86 -6.80 -1.02
C HIS A 306 -18.73 -8.30 -1.33
N VAL A 307 -18.97 -8.70 -2.58
CA VAL A 307 -18.68 -10.06 -3.07
C VAL A 307 -17.20 -10.15 -3.41
N LEU A 308 -16.54 -11.16 -2.88
CA LEU A 308 -15.14 -11.48 -3.19
C LEU A 308 -15.10 -12.81 -3.93
N TRP A 309 -14.42 -12.81 -5.06
CA TRP A 309 -14.07 -13.96 -5.87
C TRP A 309 -12.66 -14.42 -5.51
N LEU A 310 -12.52 -15.70 -5.18
CA LEU A 310 -11.28 -16.35 -4.80
C LEU A 310 -10.83 -17.29 -5.91
N TRP A 311 -9.54 -17.35 -6.13
CA TRP A 311 -8.93 -18.30 -7.05
C TRP A 311 -9.06 -19.72 -6.52
N ASP A 312 -9.45 -20.65 -7.40
CA ASP A 312 -9.45 -22.06 -7.06
C ASP A 312 -8.07 -22.66 -7.37
N GLU A 313 -7.41 -23.30 -6.40
CA GLU A 313 -6.15 -24.00 -6.67
C GLU A 313 -6.37 -25.25 -7.57
N GLY A 314 -7.57 -25.83 -7.53
CA GLY A 314 -8.00 -26.87 -8.47
C GLY A 314 -8.52 -26.24 -9.76
N GLN A 315 -7.78 -26.38 -10.86
CA GLN A 315 -8.15 -25.79 -12.16
C GLN A 315 -8.76 -26.81 -13.14
N ASP A 316 -9.13 -28.00 -12.68
CA ASP A 316 -9.81 -29.02 -13.48
C ASP A 316 -11.34 -28.88 -13.41
N GLY A 317 -12.08 -29.48 -14.35
CA GLY A 317 -13.55 -29.35 -14.43
C GLY A 317 -14.34 -29.99 -13.28
N THR A 318 -13.66 -30.49 -12.26
CA THR A 318 -14.23 -31.17 -11.10
C THR A 318 -14.92 -30.15 -10.18
N PRO A 319 -16.13 -30.41 -9.66
CA PRO A 319 -16.75 -29.53 -8.68
C PRO A 319 -15.83 -29.36 -7.47
N ALA A 320 -15.77 -28.16 -6.89
CA ALA A 320 -15.06 -27.94 -5.64
C ALA A 320 -15.72 -28.79 -4.54
N VAL A 321 -15.19 -29.99 -4.31
CA VAL A 321 -15.47 -30.72 -3.08
C VAL A 321 -14.86 -29.87 -1.99
N LEU A 322 -15.66 -29.36 -1.07
CA LEU A 322 -15.15 -28.82 0.19
C LEU A 322 -14.27 -29.92 0.79
N SER A 323 -12.96 -29.80 0.64
CA SER A 323 -12.01 -30.83 1.04
C SER A 323 -11.97 -30.91 2.56
N SER A 324 -12.88 -31.71 3.12
CA SER A 324 -12.68 -32.40 4.37
C SER A 324 -11.68 -33.53 4.10
N SER A 325 -10.38 -33.23 4.02
CA SER A 325 -9.36 -34.27 4.04
C SER A 325 -8.94 -34.55 5.48
N ALA A 326 -9.79 -35.31 6.18
CA ALA A 326 -9.31 -36.26 7.16
C ALA A 326 -8.72 -37.44 6.37
N ALA A 327 -7.40 -37.48 6.23
CA ALA A 327 -6.68 -38.67 5.81
C ALA A 327 -5.66 -38.99 6.89
N THR A 328 -5.92 -40.12 7.54
CA THR A 328 -5.17 -40.81 8.57
C THR A 328 -3.66 -40.82 8.27
N VAL A 329 -2.87 -40.13 9.10
CA VAL A 329 -1.42 -40.32 9.18
C VAL A 329 -1.06 -40.58 10.64
N ASP A 330 -0.35 -41.68 10.82
CA ASP A 330 0.15 -42.24 12.07
C ASP A 330 0.81 -41.19 12.98
N LEU A 331 0.20 -40.96 14.14
CA LEU A 331 0.63 -39.99 15.15
C LEU A 331 1.68 -40.62 16.06
N SER A 332 2.94 -40.37 15.74
CA SER A 332 4.02 -40.40 16.73
C SER A 332 4.84 -39.12 16.62
N THR A 333 4.23 -37.96 16.92
CA THR A 333 4.85 -36.77 17.54
C THR A 333 3.80 -35.67 17.76
N PRO A 334 3.71 -35.04 18.94
CA PRO A 334 2.73 -33.99 19.21
C PRO A 334 3.21 -32.63 18.70
N VAL A 335 2.43 -32.00 17.81
CA VAL A 335 2.54 -30.58 17.47
C VAL A 335 1.71 -29.79 18.48
N ALA A 336 2.26 -28.73 19.05
CA ALA A 336 1.58 -27.89 20.02
C ALA A 336 0.43 -27.10 19.36
N ASP A 337 -0.82 -27.39 19.77
CA ASP A 337 -2.01 -26.64 19.36
C ASP A 337 -1.90 -25.17 19.81
N THR A 338 -2.03 -24.25 18.85
CA THR A 338 -2.18 -22.82 19.17
C THR A 338 -3.62 -22.57 19.62
N PRO A 339 -3.88 -21.96 20.79
CA PRO A 339 -5.24 -21.74 21.28
C PRO A 339 -6.06 -20.83 20.36
N SER A 340 -7.33 -21.18 20.13
CA SER A 340 -8.28 -20.41 19.30
C SER A 340 -8.33 -18.92 19.69
N ALA A 341 -8.34 -18.05 18.68
CA ALA A 341 -8.55 -16.61 18.86
C ALA A 341 -10.03 -16.21 18.91
N PHE A 342 -10.96 -17.17 18.89
CA PHE A 342 -12.41 -16.92 18.91
C PHE A 342 -13.10 -17.80 19.94
N ALA A 343 -14.13 -17.26 20.59
CA ALA A 343 -14.99 -17.97 21.55
C ALA A 343 -16.36 -17.28 21.69
N ASN A 344 -17.37 -18.01 22.14
CA ASN A 344 -18.71 -17.45 22.42
C ASN A 344 -18.88 -17.12 23.91
N SER A 345 -19.79 -16.20 24.24
CA SER A 345 -20.17 -15.95 25.64
C SER A 345 -20.62 -17.24 26.34
N GLY A 346 -20.13 -17.45 27.56
CA GLY A 346 -20.35 -18.66 28.35
C GLY A 346 -19.34 -19.78 28.07
N GLU A 347 -18.59 -19.73 26.96
CA GLU A 347 -17.48 -20.65 26.72
C GLU A 347 -16.22 -20.19 27.47
N PRO A 348 -15.35 -21.12 27.90
CA PRO A 348 -14.08 -20.79 28.50
C PRO A 348 -13.18 -20.09 27.47
N ALA A 349 -12.59 -18.94 27.84
CA ALA A 349 -11.65 -18.23 27.00
C ALA A 349 -10.45 -19.15 26.68
N PRO A 350 -10.18 -19.48 25.40
CA PRO A 350 -9.07 -20.36 25.03
C PRO A 350 -7.69 -19.82 25.45
N ARG A 351 -7.58 -18.51 25.67
CA ARG A 351 -6.38 -17.83 26.13
C ARG A 351 -6.72 -16.60 26.99
N ALA A 352 -5.81 -16.26 27.90
CA ALA A 352 -5.87 -15.02 28.67
C ALA A 352 -5.64 -13.81 27.76
N GLY A 353 -6.12 -12.63 28.16
CA GLY A 353 -5.90 -11.37 27.44
C GLY A 353 -7.19 -10.64 27.12
N LEU A 354 -7.10 -9.66 26.22
CA LEU A 354 -8.21 -8.79 25.88
C LEU A 354 -9.06 -9.41 24.78
N TRP A 355 -10.37 -9.46 25.01
CA TRP A 355 -11.36 -9.94 24.08
C TRP A 355 -12.28 -8.79 23.72
N GLN A 356 -12.63 -8.68 22.43
CA GLN A 356 -13.62 -7.72 21.95
C GLN A 356 -14.76 -8.45 21.23
N VAL A 357 -15.94 -7.87 21.23
CA VAL A 357 -17.07 -8.38 20.44
C VAL A 357 -16.86 -8.08 18.97
N ILE A 358 -16.98 -9.09 18.11
CA ILE A 358 -16.71 -8.98 16.66
C ILE A 358 -17.56 -7.87 16.02
N ASP A 359 -18.85 -7.81 16.34
CA ASP A 359 -19.80 -6.86 15.75
C ASP A 359 -19.91 -5.54 16.52
N ASN A 360 -19.23 -5.40 17.66
CA ASN A 360 -19.20 -4.17 18.46
C ASN A 360 -17.89 -4.04 19.25
N PRO A 361 -16.80 -3.54 18.63
CA PRO A 361 -15.48 -3.45 19.24
C PRO A 361 -15.41 -2.55 20.50
N SER A 362 -16.44 -1.74 20.75
CA SER A 362 -16.56 -0.92 21.98
C SER A 362 -17.06 -1.71 23.19
N VAL A 363 -17.35 -3.00 23.03
CA VAL A 363 -17.65 -3.94 24.13
C VAL A 363 -16.45 -4.86 24.26
N GLN A 364 -15.72 -4.71 25.36
CA GLN A 364 -14.48 -5.44 25.62
C GLN A 364 -14.53 -6.12 26.98
N PHE A 365 -13.71 -7.15 27.13
CA PHE A 365 -13.52 -7.89 28.37
C PHE A 365 -12.12 -8.50 28.41
N ARG A 366 -11.41 -8.32 29.52
CA ARG A 366 -10.12 -8.95 29.77
C ARG A 366 -10.31 -10.21 30.58
N ALA A 367 -10.02 -11.35 29.96
CA ALA A 367 -9.87 -12.62 30.68
C ALA A 367 -8.50 -12.64 31.37
N GLY A 368 -8.50 -12.78 32.69
CA GLY A 368 -7.28 -12.84 33.51
C GLY A 368 -6.49 -14.13 33.31
N GLN A 369 -7.15 -15.22 32.90
CA GLN A 369 -6.53 -16.51 32.61
C GLN A 369 -7.29 -17.27 31.50
N ALA A 370 -6.61 -18.23 30.86
CA ALA A 370 -7.29 -19.20 29.99
C ALA A 370 -8.28 -20.02 30.82
N GLY A 371 -9.47 -20.29 30.28
CA GLY A 371 -10.55 -20.98 30.97
C GLY A 371 -11.60 -20.08 31.62
N GLU A 372 -11.35 -18.76 31.73
CA GLU A 372 -12.34 -17.83 32.26
C GLU A 372 -13.52 -17.67 31.30
N ALA A 373 -14.75 -17.81 31.80
CA ALA A 373 -15.94 -17.75 30.95
C ALA A 373 -16.17 -16.33 30.43
N LEU A 374 -16.34 -16.18 29.12
CA LEU A 374 -16.59 -14.88 28.52
C LEU A 374 -18.01 -14.38 28.84
N PRO A 375 -18.18 -13.12 29.28
CA PRO A 375 -19.45 -12.64 29.78
C PRO A 375 -20.48 -12.43 28.66
N THR A 376 -21.76 -12.33 29.02
CA THR A 376 -22.81 -11.79 28.16
C THR A 376 -22.87 -10.27 28.29
N TYR A 377 -23.41 -9.58 27.28
CA TYR A 377 -23.66 -8.14 27.35
C TYR A 377 -25.16 -7.88 27.17
N GLN A 378 -25.75 -7.11 28.08
CA GLN A 378 -27.19 -6.83 28.11
C GLN A 378 -28.08 -8.10 28.06
N GLY A 379 -27.59 -9.21 28.63
CA GLY A 379 -28.30 -10.50 28.65
C GLY A 379 -28.24 -11.28 27.34
N GLN A 380 -27.52 -10.82 26.32
CA GLN A 380 -27.34 -11.52 25.04
C GLN A 380 -25.96 -12.20 24.95
N PRO A 381 -25.88 -13.42 24.39
CA PRO A 381 -24.61 -14.06 24.08
C PRO A 381 -23.92 -13.33 22.91
N LEU A 382 -22.61 -13.18 23.02
CA LEU A 382 -21.78 -12.47 22.06
C LEU A 382 -20.73 -13.41 21.48
N ARG A 383 -20.24 -13.09 20.28
CA ARG A 383 -19.06 -13.72 19.71
C ARG A 383 -17.84 -12.84 19.95
N TRP A 384 -16.85 -13.42 20.59
CA TRP A 384 -15.64 -12.74 21.01
C TRP A 384 -14.46 -13.12 20.12
N GLN A 385 -13.60 -12.14 19.86
CA GLN A 385 -12.31 -12.31 19.24
C GLN A 385 -11.23 -11.82 20.20
N TRP A 386 -10.19 -12.63 20.37
CA TRP A 386 -8.99 -12.25 21.11
C TRP A 386 -8.23 -11.24 20.29
N ILE A 387 -7.83 -10.15 20.94
CA ILE A 387 -7.01 -9.10 20.35
C ILE A 387 -5.72 -8.93 21.13
N GLU A 388 -4.66 -8.61 20.40
CA GLU A 388 -3.41 -8.23 21.01
C GLU A 388 -3.61 -6.88 21.74
N GLN A 389 -3.06 -6.77 22.95
CA GLN A 389 -3.25 -5.55 23.72
C GLN A 389 -2.54 -4.39 23.03
N PRO A 390 -3.23 -3.28 22.70
CA PRO A 390 -2.59 -2.12 22.09
C PRO A 390 -1.54 -1.49 23.04
N GLY A 391 -0.52 -0.86 22.45
CA GLY A 391 0.64 -0.30 23.14
C GLY A 391 0.31 0.77 24.20
N THR A 392 1.22 0.97 25.16
CA THR A 392 1.04 1.85 26.32
C THR A 392 0.95 3.33 25.94
N GLY A 393 -0.15 3.99 26.33
CA GLY A 393 -0.35 5.44 26.14
C GLY A 393 -1.81 5.92 26.17
N LEU A 394 -2.77 4.99 26.03
CA LEU A 394 -4.22 5.28 25.88
C LEU A 394 -5.09 4.62 26.97
N ARG A 395 -4.51 4.33 28.15
CA ARG A 395 -5.20 3.70 29.30
C ARG A 395 -5.25 4.64 30.50
N ALA A 396 -6.35 4.61 31.24
CA ALA A 396 -6.46 5.31 32.51
C ALA A 396 -7.38 4.54 33.48
N THR A 397 -7.08 4.59 34.77
CA THR A 397 -7.85 3.90 35.82
C THR A 397 -8.94 4.80 36.38
N SER A 398 -9.96 4.18 36.95
CA SER A 398 -11.04 4.90 37.66
C SER A 398 -10.46 5.90 38.68
N GLY A 399 -11.02 7.11 38.70
CA GLY A 399 -10.55 8.22 39.53
C GLY A 399 -9.45 9.08 38.93
N GLN A 400 -8.70 8.60 37.92
CA GLN A 400 -7.76 9.44 37.17
C GLN A 400 -8.52 10.40 36.24
N PRO A 401 -8.05 11.65 36.05
CA PRO A 401 -8.61 12.54 35.05
C PRO A 401 -8.43 11.95 33.65
N CYS A 402 -9.48 12.01 32.83
CA CYS A 402 -9.45 11.51 31.46
C CYS A 402 -8.35 12.25 30.64
N PRO A 403 -7.34 11.53 30.12
CA PRO A 403 -6.17 12.16 29.49
C PRO A 403 -6.46 12.67 28.07
N TYR A 404 -7.48 12.15 27.39
CA TYR A 404 -7.88 12.57 26.05
C TYR A 404 -9.41 12.53 25.91
N PRO A 405 -10.05 13.58 25.35
CA PRO A 405 -11.47 13.56 25.10
C PRO A 405 -11.80 12.52 24.02
N GLY A 406 -12.85 11.73 24.21
CA GLY A 406 -13.18 10.66 23.26
C GLY A 406 -14.10 9.59 23.81
N VAL A 407 -14.29 8.54 23.01
CA VAL A 407 -15.01 7.32 23.36
C VAL A 407 -14.04 6.32 23.99
N TRP A 408 -14.37 5.89 25.19
CA TRP A 408 -13.61 4.93 26.00
C TRP A 408 -14.43 3.67 26.24
N SER A 409 -13.75 2.53 26.35
CA SER A 409 -14.33 1.24 26.72
C SER A 409 -13.70 0.75 28.02
N CYS A 410 -14.49 0.08 28.85
CA CYS A 410 -13.99 -0.61 30.04
C CYS A 410 -13.40 -1.95 29.61
N GLU A 411 -12.17 -2.25 30.04
CA GLU A 411 -11.51 -3.53 29.76
C GLU A 411 -11.93 -4.61 30.77
N ASP A 412 -12.33 -4.22 31.98
CA ASP A 412 -12.62 -5.16 33.08
C ASP A 412 -14.08 -5.63 33.10
N TRP A 413 -14.96 -4.95 32.36
CA TRP A 413 -16.38 -5.29 32.29
C TRP A 413 -17.00 -4.78 30.98
N PRO A 414 -17.86 -5.55 30.31
CA PRO A 414 -18.51 -5.13 29.07
C PRO A 414 -19.56 -4.07 29.38
N THR A 415 -19.17 -2.80 29.45
CA THR A 415 -20.09 -1.68 29.68
C THR A 415 -20.56 -1.03 28.38
N GLY A 416 -19.80 -1.18 27.30
CA GLY A 416 -20.03 -0.49 26.03
C GLY A 416 -19.34 0.89 25.96
N PRO A 417 -19.58 1.66 24.88
CA PRO A 417 -18.89 2.93 24.65
C PRO A 417 -19.31 4.02 25.63
N HIS A 418 -18.34 4.72 26.22
CA HIS A 418 -18.56 5.86 27.10
C HIS A 418 -17.78 7.08 26.59
N THR A 419 -18.44 8.24 26.46
CA THR A 419 -17.74 9.46 26.03
C THR A 419 -17.31 10.26 27.24
N PHE A 420 -16.02 10.56 27.34
CA PHE A 420 -15.45 11.38 28.40
C PHE A 420 -14.77 12.61 27.81
N LEU A 421 -14.91 13.74 28.49
CA LEU A 421 -14.18 14.98 28.18
C LEU A 421 -12.84 14.98 28.91
N HIS A 422 -11.86 15.69 28.34
CA HIS A 422 -10.55 15.87 28.95
C HIS A 422 -10.66 16.40 30.38
N GLY A 423 -9.92 15.78 31.31
CA GLY A 423 -9.86 16.19 32.72
C GLY A 423 -11.00 15.67 33.60
N VAL A 424 -12.04 15.04 33.04
CA VAL A 424 -13.14 14.44 33.84
C VAL A 424 -12.63 13.16 34.50
N PRO A 425 -12.78 12.99 35.84
CA PRO A 425 -12.40 11.75 36.51
C PRO A 425 -13.17 10.55 35.97
N LEU A 426 -12.46 9.49 35.61
CA LEU A 426 -13.07 8.29 35.05
C LEU A 426 -13.90 7.54 36.12
N PRO A 427 -15.13 7.09 35.80
CA PRO A 427 -16.02 6.52 36.80
C PRO A 427 -15.64 5.08 37.15
N LYS A 428 -15.99 4.68 38.37
CA LYS A 428 -16.00 3.27 38.80
C LYS A 428 -17.15 2.52 38.14
N VAL A 429 -16.94 1.25 37.82
CA VAL A 429 -18.00 0.37 37.31
C VAL A 429 -18.42 -0.57 38.44
N GLN A 430 -19.72 -0.59 38.77
CA GLN A 430 -20.27 -1.37 39.89
C GLN A 430 -19.55 -1.13 41.24
N GLY A 431 -19.07 0.09 41.48
CA GLY A 431 -18.35 0.46 42.70
C GLY A 431 -16.89 -0.02 42.76
N ARG A 432 -16.37 -0.66 41.71
CA ARG A 432 -14.98 -1.14 41.61
C ARG A 432 -14.16 -0.22 40.71
N ASP A 433 -12.88 -0.09 41.03
CA ASP A 433 -11.93 0.58 40.15
C ASP A 433 -11.65 -0.32 38.94
N VAL A 434 -11.86 0.25 37.76
CA VAL A 434 -11.66 -0.40 36.47
C VAL A 434 -10.71 0.39 35.58
N THR A 435 -10.17 -0.29 34.57
CA THR A 435 -9.30 0.24 33.54
C THR A 435 -10.13 0.62 32.33
N TRP A 436 -10.00 1.87 31.91
CA TRP A 436 -10.60 2.41 30.71
C TRP A 436 -9.55 2.53 29.61
N PHE A 437 -9.96 2.22 28.38
CA PHE A 437 -9.15 2.32 27.18
C PHE A 437 -9.82 3.23 26.14
N LEU A 438 -9.06 4.16 25.53
CA LEU A 438 -9.57 5.06 24.51
C LEU A 438 -9.76 4.30 23.18
N VAL A 439 -11.01 4.18 22.73
CA VAL A 439 -11.37 3.53 21.47
C VAL A 439 -11.33 4.52 20.30
N ARG A 440 -11.70 5.79 20.53
CA ARG A 440 -11.73 6.82 19.49
C ARG A 440 -11.63 8.22 20.10
N THR A 441 -10.77 9.08 19.59
CA THR A 441 -10.71 10.52 19.98
C THR A 441 -11.94 11.28 19.47
N GLN A 442 -12.39 12.28 20.22
CA GLN A 442 -13.47 13.19 19.80
C GLN A 442 -12.94 14.42 19.06
#